data_AF-A0A497TEG1-F1
#
_entry.id   AF-A0A497TEG1-F1
#
_cell.length_a   1.000
_cell.length_b   1.000
_cell.length_c   1.000
_cell.angle_alpha   90.00
_cell.angle_beta   90.00
_cell.angle_gamma   90.00
#
_symmetry.space_group_name_H-M   'P 1'
#
loop_
_entity.id
_entity.type
_entity.pdbx_description
1 polymer ?
#
loop_
_entity_poly.entity_id
_entity_poly.type
_entity_poly.pdbx_seq_one_letter_code
_entity_poly.pdbx_strand_id
1 'polypeptide(L)'
;MKKFLITLPKHDIATRYLSVWSNEIIKYAEKKYIKILKLIRERVNRKALLSFLKKQKPGFLVLNGHGDEKTKDNLNGLVCI
;
A
#
# COMPACT_ATOMS: atom_id res chain seq x y z
N MET A 1 15.03 8.53 -10.74
CA MET A 1 14.79 7.15 -10.21
C MET A 1 13.30 6.93 -10.00
N LYS A 2 12.72 5.88 -10.61
CA LYS A 2 11.28 5.54 -10.48
C LYS A 2 11.00 4.98 -9.08
N LYS A 3 9.87 5.36 -8.48
CA LYS A 3 9.48 5.02 -7.11
C LYS A 3 8.04 4.51 -7.07
N PHE A 4 7.82 3.34 -6.51
CA PHE A 4 6.49 2.77 -6.29
C PHE A 4 6.18 2.77 -4.80
N LEU A 5 4.96 3.14 -4.43
CA LEU A 5 4.47 3.03 -3.06
C LEU A 5 3.50 1.87 -2.96
N ILE A 6 3.71 0.98 -1.99
CA ILE A 6 2.88 -0.21 -1.76
C ILE A 6 2.48 -0.23 -0.27
N THR A 7 1.19 -0.23 0.03
CA THR A 7 0.70 -0.48 1.40
C THR A 7 0.64 -1.97 1.66
N LEU A 8 1.08 -2.44 2.83
CA LEU A 8 1.02 -3.87 3.19
C LEU A 8 0.34 -4.01 4.55
N PRO A 9 -1.01 -4.08 4.59
CA PRO A 9 -1.73 -4.37 5.83
C PRO A 9 -1.40 -5.79 6.30
N LYS A 10 -1.12 -5.93 7.61
CA LYS A 10 -0.81 -7.22 8.26
C LYS A 10 -1.84 -7.58 9.36
N HIS A 11 -3.01 -6.95 9.35
CA HIS A 11 -3.92 -6.95 10.50
C HIS A 11 -4.88 -8.13 10.56
N ASP A 12 -5.10 -8.82 9.45
CA ASP A 12 -6.01 -9.97 9.39
C ASP A 12 -5.55 -11.02 8.34
N ILE A 13 -5.94 -12.28 8.52
CA ILE A 13 -5.79 -13.38 7.57
C ILE A 13 -6.32 -12.99 6.19
N ALA A 14 -7.42 -12.24 6.09
CA ALA A 14 -7.91 -11.74 4.80
C ALA A 14 -6.96 -10.72 4.14
N THR A 15 -6.13 -10.00 4.90
CA THR A 15 -5.12 -9.09 4.31
C THR A 15 -3.80 -9.80 3.95
N ARG A 16 -3.63 -11.06 4.37
CA ARG A 16 -2.43 -11.85 4.09
C ARG A 16 -2.33 -12.24 2.61
N TYR A 17 -3.45 -12.55 1.94
CA TYR A 17 -3.39 -12.88 0.51
C TYR A 17 -2.96 -11.66 -0.34
N LEU A 18 -3.45 -10.46 -0.02
CA LEU A 18 -3.04 -9.21 -0.70
C LEU A 18 -1.54 -8.95 -0.55
N SER A 19 -0.99 -9.27 0.62
CA SER A 19 0.46 -9.19 0.87
C SER A 19 1.25 -10.19 0.02
N VAL A 20 0.71 -11.38 -0.24
CA VAL A 20 1.34 -12.39 -1.12
C VAL A 20 1.36 -11.91 -2.57
N TRP A 21 0.24 -11.41 -3.10
CA TRP A 21 0.18 -10.85 -4.46
C TRP A 21 1.12 -9.65 -4.63
N SER A 22 1.20 -8.79 -3.62
CA SER A 22 2.11 -7.65 -3.63
C SER A 22 3.58 -8.05 -3.68
N ASN A 23 3.95 -9.25 -3.20
CA ASN A 23 5.35 -9.71 -3.29
C ASN A 23 5.81 -9.92 -4.73
N GLU A 24 4.94 -10.37 -5.63
CA GLU A 24 5.30 -10.54 -7.05
C GLU A 24 5.54 -9.18 -7.72
N ILE A 25 4.70 -8.18 -7.40
CA ILE A 25 4.90 -6.79 -7.85
C ILE A 25 6.23 -6.24 -7.32
N ILE A 26 6.54 -6.47 -6.04
CA ILE A 26 7.79 -6.03 -5.41
C ILE A 26 8.99 -6.66 -6.12
N LYS A 27 8.99 -7.98 -6.30
CA LYS A 27 10.08 -8.70 -6.99
C LYS A 27 10.28 -8.18 -8.40
N TYR A 28 9.20 -7.97 -9.16
CA TYR A 28 9.29 -7.46 -10.53
C TYR A 28 9.83 -6.03 -10.57
N ALA A 29 9.37 -5.16 -9.68
CA ALA A 29 9.84 -3.79 -9.58
C ALA A 29 11.33 -3.71 -9.18
N GLU A 30 11.76 -4.54 -8.23
CA GLU A 30 13.16 -4.66 -7.80
C GLU A 30 14.05 -5.12 -8.97
N LYS A 31 13.62 -6.12 -9.75
CA LYS A 31 14.31 -6.56 -10.99
C LYS A 31 14.45 -5.43 -12.03
N LYS A 32 13.56 -4.44 -12.01
CA LYS A 32 13.57 -3.27 -12.90
C LYS A 32 14.27 -2.06 -12.29
N TYR A 33 14.99 -2.23 -11.17
CA TYR A 33 15.66 -1.14 -10.44
C TYR A 33 14.71 -0.01 -10.01
N ILE A 34 13.44 -0.35 -9.78
CA ILE A 34 12.43 0.59 -9.26
C ILE A 34 12.50 0.56 -7.73
N LYS A 35 12.59 1.75 -7.12
CA LYS A 35 12.60 1.86 -5.66
C LYS A 35 11.21 1.58 -5.10
N ILE A 36 11.11 0.54 -4.27
CA ILE A 36 9.88 0.23 -3.54
C ILE A 36 9.84 0.97 -2.20
N LEU A 37 8.74 1.67 -1.96
CA LEU A 37 8.39 2.29 -0.69
C LEU A 37 7.26 1.46 -0.08
N LYS A 38 7.46 0.92 1.13
CA LYS A 38 6.47 0.08 1.80
C LYS A 38 5.82 0.87 2.94
N LEU A 39 4.49 0.90 2.98
CA LEU A 39 3.73 1.44 4.11
C LEU A 39 3.12 0.25 4.90
N ILE A 40 3.82 -0.17 5.96
CA ILE A 40 3.51 -1.35 6.78
C ILE A 40 3.12 -0.88 8.19
N ARG A 41 1.85 -1.00 8.65
CA ARG A 41 1.37 -0.99 10.07
C ARG A 41 -0.10 -0.56 10.29
N GLU A 42 -0.56 -0.67 11.54
CA GLU A 42 -1.79 -0.16 12.22
C GLU A 42 -2.17 1.31 11.94
N ARG A 43 -1.30 2.06 11.25
CA ARG A 43 -1.43 3.50 11.02
C ARG A 43 -1.58 3.87 9.54
N VAL A 44 -2.03 2.94 8.70
CA VAL A 44 -2.50 3.29 7.34
C VAL A 44 -3.83 4.03 7.51
N ASN A 45 -3.72 5.31 7.88
CA ASN A 45 -4.81 6.26 7.86
C ASN A 45 -4.57 7.27 6.74
N ARG A 46 -5.64 7.96 6.33
CA ARG A 46 -5.62 8.91 5.22
C ARG A 46 -4.52 9.97 5.38
N LYS A 47 -4.33 10.48 6.59
CA LYS A 47 -3.33 11.53 6.89
C LYS A 47 -1.90 11.04 6.64
N ALA A 48 -1.57 9.83 7.09
CA ALA A 48 -0.26 9.23 6.87
C ALA A 48 0.00 9.01 5.36
N LEU A 49 -0.98 8.45 4.63
CA LEU A 49 -0.88 8.22 3.19
C LEU A 49 -0.65 9.53 2.43
N LEU A 50 -1.47 10.56 2.68
CA LEU A 50 -1.34 11.87 2.02
C LEU A 50 0.01 12.53 2.33
N SER A 51 0.47 12.47 3.58
CA SER A 51 1.80 12.97 3.94
C SER A 51 2.91 12.25 3.17
N PHE A 52 2.78 10.92 3.02
CA PHE A 52 3.74 10.09 2.31
C PHE A 52 3.77 10.38 0.81
N LEU A 53 2.60 10.53 0.18
CA LEU A 53 2.47 10.92 -1.23
C LEU A 53 3.12 12.28 -1.49
N LYS A 54 2.85 13.28 -0.63
CA LYS A 54 3.42 14.62 -0.76
C LYS A 54 4.95 14.63 -0.64
N LYS A 55 5.50 13.87 0.32
CA LYS A 55 6.95 13.81 0.59
C LYS A 55 7.71 12.98 -0.44
N GLN A 56 7.20 11.81 -0.77
CA GLN A 56 7.93 10.82 -1.54
C GLN A 56 7.67 10.92 -3.05
N LYS A 57 6.55 11.49 -3.47
CA LYS A 57 6.13 11.64 -4.88
C LYS A 57 6.36 10.34 -5.68
N PRO A 58 5.73 9.22 -5.28
CA PRO A 58 5.82 7.99 -6.05
C PRO A 58 5.16 8.17 -7.42
N GLY A 59 5.70 7.51 -8.45
CA GLY A 59 5.14 7.52 -9.81
C GLY A 59 4.07 6.43 -10.03
N PHE A 60 3.92 5.53 -9.07
CA PHE A 60 2.90 4.47 -9.09
C PHE A 60 2.55 4.08 -7.65
N LEU A 61 1.29 3.75 -7.41
CA LEU A 61 0.75 3.51 -6.09
C LEU A 61 -0.08 2.22 -6.10
N VAL A 62 0.25 1.30 -5.20
CA VAL A 62 -0.50 0.06 -4.92
C VAL A 62 -1.06 0.19 -3.51
N LEU A 63 -2.39 0.15 -3.42
CA LEU A 63 -3.14 0.26 -2.17
C LEU A 63 -3.82 -1.07 -1.89
N ASN A 64 -3.55 -1.60 -0.70
CA ASN A 64 -4.08 -2.84 -0.16
C ASN A 64 -4.85 -2.46 1.10
N GLY A 65 -6.11 -2.85 1.17
CA GLY A 65 -6.99 -2.63 2.31
C GLY A 65 -8.17 -3.57 2.25
N HIS A 66 -8.78 -3.83 3.40
CA HIS A 66 -10.10 -4.45 3.49
C HIS A 66 -11.08 -3.35 3.85
N GLY A 67 -12.17 -3.22 3.10
CA GLY A 67 -13.23 -2.26 3.42
C GLY A 67 -14.09 -2.80 4.56
N ASP A 68 -14.38 -1.97 5.56
CA ASP A 68 -15.35 -2.27 6.62
C ASP A 68 -16.39 -1.15 6.69
N GLU A 69 -17.67 -1.47 6.50
CA GLU A 69 -18.80 -0.53 6.47
C GLU A 69 -18.87 0.39 7.70
N LYS A 70 -18.28 0.00 8.84
CA LYS A 70 -18.47 0.69 10.12
C LYS A 70 -17.51 1.85 10.43
N THR A 71 -16.43 2.06 9.66
CA THR A 71 -15.39 3.02 10.07
C THR A 71 -15.30 4.23 9.15
N LYS A 72 -15.78 5.39 9.62
CA LYS A 72 -15.83 6.66 8.85
C LYS A 72 -14.47 7.26 8.47
N ASP A 73 -13.35 6.75 8.97
CA ASP A 73 -12.02 7.36 8.78
C ASP A 73 -10.89 6.43 8.29
N ASN A 74 -11.17 5.15 8.04
CA ASN A 74 -10.15 4.19 7.60
C ASN A 74 -10.31 3.87 6.11
N LEU A 75 -9.85 4.75 5.21
CA LEU A 75 -9.56 4.48 3.79
C LEU A 75 -10.52 3.50 3.07
N ASN A 76 -11.80 3.55 3.43
CA ASN A 76 -12.78 2.57 2.99
C ASN A 76 -13.13 2.86 1.53
N GLY A 77 -12.69 1.95 0.66
CA GLY A 77 -12.88 2.02 -0.79
C GLY A 77 -11.60 1.92 -1.64
N LEU A 78 -10.40 1.81 -1.05
CA LEU A 78 -9.16 1.75 -1.83
C LEU A 78 -8.62 0.33 -1.97
N VAL A 79 -9.08 -0.30 -3.04
CA VAL A 79 -8.46 -1.43 -3.71
C VAL A 79 -7.55 -0.88 -4.82
N CYS A 80 -6.28 -1.24 -4.85
CA CYS A 80 -5.42 -1.10 -6.03
C CYS A 80 -4.59 -2.37 -6.22
N ILE A 81 -5.31 -3.50 -6.36
CA ILE A 81 -5.47 -4.28 -7.60
C ILE A 81 -6.95 -4.65 -7.67
#